data_AF-A0A3S4HT67-F1
#
_entry.id   AF-A0A3S4HT67-F1
#
_cell.length_a   1.000
_cell.length_b   1.000
_cell.length_c   1.000
_cell.angle_alpha   90.00
_cell.angle_beta   90.00
_cell.angle_gamma   90.00
#
_symmetry.space_group_name_H-M   'P 1'
#
loop_
_entity.id
_entity.type
_entity.pdbx_description
1 polymer ?
#
loop_
_entity_poly.entity_id
_entity_poly.type
_entity_poly.pdbx_seq_one_letter_code
_entity_poly.pdbx_strand_id
1 'polypeptide(L)' 'MIRHTPPEVIYHRISASARRPTLLAPLWCENRWTGMVELDRYLNQQGAQGSALGRSWVAPQAE' A
#
# COMPACT_ATOMS: atom_id res chain seq x y z
N MET A 1 -2.33 -8.04 -0.99
CA MET A 1 -1.14 -8.14 -1.86
C MET A 1 0.14 -7.75 -1.12
N ILE A 2 0.33 -6.49 -0.72
CA ILE A 2 1.59 -5.97 -0.11
C ILE A 2 2.13 -6.87 1.03
N ARG A 3 1.30 -7.25 2.01
CA ARG A 3 1.70 -8.16 3.11
C ARG A 3 2.24 -9.53 2.65
N HIS A 4 1.81 -10.01 1.50
CA HIS A 4 2.19 -11.29 0.89
C HIS A 4 3.28 -11.13 -0.17
N THR A 5 3.93 -9.96 -0.26
CA THR A 5 5.02 -9.70 -1.19
C THR A 5 6.33 -9.62 -0.40
N PRO A 6 7.41 -10.31 -0.82
CA PRO A 6 8.70 -10.26 -0.12
C PRO A 6 9.26 -8.84 0.01
N PRO A 7 10.01 -8.52 1.08
CA PRO A 7 10.50 -7.16 1.35
C PRO A 7 11.47 -6.63 0.29
N GLU A 8 12.16 -7.50 -0.44
CA GLU A 8 13.07 -7.16 -1.54
C GLU A 8 12.37 -6.68 -2.82
N VAL A 9 11.05 -6.85 -2.95
CA VAL A 9 10.28 -6.38 -4.11
C VAL A 9 9.88 -4.93 -3.92
N ILE A 10 10.30 -4.04 -4.82
CA ILE A 10 9.95 -2.62 -4.75
C ILE A 10 8.71 -2.34 -5.58
N TYR A 11 7.66 -1.82 -4.95
CA TYR A 11 6.50 -1.28 -5.65
C TYR A 11 6.82 0.10 -6.24
N HIS A 12 6.73 0.22 -7.56
CA HIS A 12 6.84 1.52 -8.22
C HIS A 12 5.66 2.45 -7.85
N ARG A 13 4.44 1.89 -7.79
CA ARG A 13 3.22 2.56 -7.31
C ARG A 13 2.29 1.55 -6.66
N ILE A 14 1.61 1.99 -5.60
CA ILE A 14 0.63 1.18 -4.84
C ILE A 14 -0.79 1.75 -4.92
N SER A 15 -0.95 2.95 -5.48
CA SER A 15 -2.23 3.61 -5.68
C SER A 15 -2.24 4.41 -6.98
N ALA A 16 -3.46 4.65 -7.48
CA ALA A 16 -3.73 5.52 -8.60
C ALA A 16 -5.03 6.29 -8.32
N SER A 17 -5.12 7.51 -8.85
CA SER A 17 -6.31 8.34 -8.76
C SER A 17 -6.67 8.90 -10.12
N ALA A 18 -7.96 9.03 -10.40
CA ALA A 18 -8.46 9.66 -11.62
C ALA A 18 -9.70 10.50 -11.32
N ARG A 19 -9.85 11.61 -12.04
CA ARG A 19 -11.07 12.44 -11.97
C ARG A 19 -12.28 11.62 -12.41
N ARG A 20 -13.44 11.88 -11.80
CA ARG A 20 -14.69 11.15 -12.05
C ARG A 20 -15.08 10.97 -13.52
N PRO A 21 -14.93 11.98 -14.42
CA PRO A 21 -15.28 11.78 -15.84
C PRO A 21 -14.41 10.75 -16.58
N THR A 22 -13.24 10.41 -16.04
CA THR A 22 -12.30 9.46 -16.63
C THR A 22 -12.03 8.26 -15.70
N LEU A 23 -12.82 8.10 -14.64
CA LEU A 23 -12.58 7.10 -13.61
C LEU A 23 -13.17 5.75 -14.06
N LEU A 24 -12.29 4.78 -14.33
CA LEU A 24 -12.64 3.39 -14.65
C LEU A 24 -12.47 2.44 -13.44
N ALA A 25 -12.02 2.98 -12.31
CA ALA A 25 -11.75 2.26 -11.07
C ALA A 25 -12.88 2.53 -10.03
N PRO A 26 -12.87 1.85 -8.87
CA PRO A 26 -13.85 2.12 -7.81
C PRO A 26 -13.91 3.60 -7.40
N LEU A 27 -15.08 4.05 -6.92
CA LEU A 27 -15.34 5.46 -6.62
C LEU A 27 -14.33 6.10 -5.65
N TRP A 28 -13.81 5.32 -4.70
CA TRP A 28 -12.83 5.83 -3.73
C TRP A 28 -11.48 6.21 -4.38
N CYS A 29 -11.20 5.77 -5.62
CA CYS A 29 -10.04 6.19 -6.39
C CYS A 29 -10.17 7.61 -6.96
N GLU A 30 -11.32 8.28 -6.83
CA GLU A 30 -11.46 9.70 -7.19
C GLU A 30 -10.58 10.58 -6.28
N ASN A 31 -10.54 10.26 -4.99
CA ASN A 31 -9.72 10.97 -4.01
C ASN A 31 -8.34 10.30 -3.87
N ARG A 32 -7.27 11.07 -4.14
CA ARG A 32 -5.89 10.60 -4.07
C ARG A 32 -5.47 10.06 -2.69
N TRP A 33 -6.06 10.59 -1.62
CA TRP A 33 -5.63 10.31 -0.25
C TRP A 33 -6.41 9.19 0.42
N THR A 34 -7.70 9.04 0.13
CA THR A 34 -8.55 8.03 0.79
C THR A 34 -7.95 6.64 0.70
N GLY A 35 -7.56 6.18 -0.49
CA GLY A 35 -6.93 4.86 -0.65
C GLY A 35 -5.60 4.72 0.09
N MET A 36 -4.77 5.77 0.13
CA MET A 36 -3.48 5.76 0.81
C MET A 36 -3.63 5.71 2.34
N VAL A 37 -4.56 6.48 2.90
CA VAL A 37 -4.82 6.52 4.35
C VAL A 37 -5.38 5.19 4.85
N GLU A 38 -6.32 4.59 4.10
CA GLU A 38 -6.87 3.28 4.46
C GLU A 38 -5.82 2.17 4.30
N LEU A 39 -4.94 2.27 3.30
CA LEU A 39 -3.83 1.33 3.14
C LEU A 39 -2.85 1.42 4.31
N ASP A 40 -2.47 2.64 4.72
CA ASP A 40 -1.62 2.85 5.90
C ASP A 40 -2.26 2.25 7.16
N ARG A 41 -3.53 2.55 7.42
CA ARG A 41 -4.27 1.99 8.56
C ARG A 41 -4.27 0.46 8.53
N TYR A 42 -4.55 -0.13 7.36
CA TYR A 42 -4.57 -1.58 7.19
C TYR A 42 -3.20 -2.21 7.46
N LEU A 43 -2.12 -1.63 6.95
CA LEU A 43 -0.76 -2.14 7.16
C LEU A 43 -0.29 -1.97 8.61
N ASN A 44 -0.66 -0.87 9.27
CA ASN A 44 -0.40 -0.70 10.71
C ASN A 44 -1.12 -1.74 11.57
N GLN A 45 -2.36 -2.09 11.21
CA GLN A 45 -3.15 -3.08 11.97
C GLN A 45 -2.78 -4.52 11.67
N GLN A 46 -2.36 -4.82 10.44
CA GLN A 46 -2.27 -6.18 9.94
C GLN A 46 -0.83 -6.62 9.62
N GLY A 47 0.12 -5.67 9.65
CA GLY A 47 1.53 -5.88 9.37
C GLY A 47 1.98 -5.28 8.04
N ALA A 48 3.27 -4.96 7.96
CA ALA A 48 3.94 -4.37 6.79
C ALA A 48 4.12 -5.38 5.63
N GLN A 49 4.82 -4.96 4.57
CA GLN A 49 5.21 -5.84 3.47
C GLN A 49 5.96 -7.08 3.98
N GLY A 50 5.68 -8.25 3.40
CA GLY A 50 6.26 -9.52 3.81
C GLY A 50 5.74 -10.10 5.14
N SER A 51 4.88 -9.40 5.88
CA SER A 51 4.36 -9.89 7.17
C SER A 51 3.58 -11.19 7.09
N ALA A 52 2.79 -11.38 6.03
CA ALA A 52 2.04 -12.62 5.84
C ALA A 52 2.93 -13.81 5.42
N LEU A 53 4.20 -13.54 5.10
CA LEU A 53 5.22 -14.55 4.79
C LEU A 53 6.18 -14.82 5.96
N GLY A 54 5.98 -14.18 7.12
CA GLY A 54 6.94 -14.20 8.23
C GLY A 54 8.25 -13.46 7.91
N ARG A 55 8.27 -12.63 6.86
CA ARG A 55 9.44 -11.88 6.39
C ARG A 55 9.12 -10.38 6.35
N SER A 56 8.59 -9.84 7.45
CA SER A 56 8.22 -8.42 7.55
C SER A 56 9.39 -7.51 7.18
N TRP A 57 9.11 -6.47 6.39
CA TRP A 57 10.07 -5.41 6.14
C TRP A 57 10.45 -4.71 7.46
N VAL A 58 11.75 -4.40 7.61
CA VAL A 58 12.32 -3.71 8.76
C VAL A 58 13.04 -2.47 8.24
N ALA A 59 12.77 -1.33 8.86
CA ALA A 59 13.46 -0.09 8.52
C ALA A 59 14.95 -0.22 8.83
N PRO A 60 15.84 0.26 7.94
CA PRO A 60 17.25 0.41 8.29
C PRO A 60 17.36 1.27 9.55
N GLN A 61 18.16 0.84 10.53
CA GLN A 61 18.50 1.67 11.67
C GLN A 61 19.36 2.83 11.17
N ALA A 62 19.00 4.05 11.55
CA ALA A 62 19.89 5.19 11.36
C ALA A 62 21.13 4.98 12.26
N GLU A 63 22.33 5.10 11.68
CA GLU A 63 23.59 5.16 12.43
C GLU A 63 23.65 6.39 13.35
#